data_AF-C0PJH6-F1
#
_entry.id   AF-C0PJH6-F1
#
_cell.length_a   1.000
_cell.length_b   1.000
_cell.length_c   1.000
_cell.angle_alpha   90.00
_cell.angle_beta   90.00
_cell.angle_gamma   90.00
#
_symmetry.space_group_name_H-M   'P 1'
#
loop_
_entity.id
_entity.type
_entity.pdbx_description
1 polymer ?
#
loop_
_entity_poly.entity_id
_entity_poly.type
_entity_poly.pdbx_seq_one_letter_code
_entity_poly.pdbx_strand_id
1 'polypeptide(L)'
;MLERSMAQGSVDQALLVEESIKHAKEAIMLDIRDGNSWYNMGNAYLTSFFVGGAWDHTKLHHSVKAYQNAEKDKTMNLNPDLYYNWATGQLRSKRLASFVSSLSGVKLKSSHKKATISTLSVGLNKAVAVLGKVILFIRHDNVAPLYYLICDLERSYFILSVYGLHNDAIKDGDQVVLFEPYYRILDASCKDKHYQFKSIRVDFPEQILVNERVPAPHHVARASIHAHNKS
;
A
#
# COMPACT_ATOMS: atom_id res chain seq x y z
N MET A 1 -3.92 5.10 -21.07
CA MET A 1 -3.12 5.42 -19.88
C MET A 1 -2.00 4.38 -19.83
N LEU A 2 -0.76 4.77 -20.14
CA LEU A 2 0.38 3.85 -20.03
C LEU A 2 0.63 3.61 -18.54
N GLU A 3 0.12 2.49 -18.01
CA GLU A 3 0.53 2.02 -16.70
C GLU A 3 2.00 1.61 -16.81
N ARG A 4 2.89 2.32 -16.12
CA ARG A 4 4.24 1.82 -15.88
C ARG A 4 4.13 0.62 -14.93
N SER A 5 3.88 -0.56 -15.47
CA SER A 5 4.21 -1.81 -14.80
C SER A 5 5.56 -2.27 -15.35
N MET A 6 6.56 -2.37 -14.48
CA MET A 6 7.81 -3.04 -14.83
C MET A 6 7.68 -4.50 -14.39
N ALA A 7 8.21 -5.42 -15.18
CA ALA A 7 8.25 -6.84 -14.86
C ALA A 7 8.84 -7.06 -13.46
N GLN A 8 8.34 -8.07 -12.73
CA GLN A 8 8.86 -8.43 -11.41
C GLN A 8 10.38 -8.60 -11.46
N GLY A 9 11.10 -7.74 -10.75
CA GLY A 9 12.55 -7.72 -10.81
C GLY A 9 13.16 -8.98 -10.20
N SER A 10 14.08 -9.58 -10.94
CA SER A 10 15.06 -10.51 -10.37
C SER A 10 15.91 -9.77 -9.32
N VAL A 11 16.61 -10.52 -8.46
CA VAL A 11 17.58 -9.97 -7.49
C VAL A 11 18.56 -9.00 -8.18
N ASP A 12 18.94 -9.30 -9.42
CA ASP A 12 19.82 -8.46 -10.24
C ASP A 12 19.23 -7.07 -10.56
N GLN A 13 17.91 -6.96 -10.80
CA GLN A 13 17.31 -5.67 -11.12
C GLN A 13 17.29 -4.72 -9.92
N ALA A 14 17.06 -5.24 -8.70
CA ALA A 14 17.11 -4.42 -7.49
C ALA A 14 18.52 -3.87 -7.24
N LEU A 15 19.55 -4.70 -7.46
CA LEU A 15 20.96 -4.30 -7.33
C LEU A 15 21.35 -3.21 -8.34
N LEU A 16 20.98 -3.39 -9.61
CA LEU A 16 21.23 -2.40 -10.66
C LEU A 16 20.60 -1.04 -10.35
N VAL A 17 19.40 -1.05 -9.76
CA VAL A 17 18.71 0.18 -9.39
C VAL A 17 19.38 0.88 -8.20
N GLU A 18 19.86 0.15 -7.19
CA GLU A 18 20.63 0.76 -6.10
C GLU A 18 21.97 1.31 -6.61
N GLU A 19 22.61 0.63 -7.56
CA GLU A 19 23.81 1.13 -8.23
C GLU A 19 23.52 2.43 -9.02
N SER A 20 22.39 2.49 -9.73
CA SER A 20 21.93 3.71 -10.42
C SER A 20 21.75 4.88 -9.46
N ILE A 21 21.17 4.65 -8.26
CA ILE A 21 21.06 5.68 -7.22
C ILE A 21 22.45 6.14 -6.78
N LYS A 22 23.41 5.22 -6.60
CA LYS A 22 24.77 5.55 -6.21
C LYS A 22 25.47 6.44 -7.25
N HIS A 23 25.47 6.03 -8.51
CA HIS A 23 26.08 6.81 -9.60
C HIS A 23 25.42 8.18 -9.77
N ALA A 24 24.10 8.26 -9.65
CA ALA A 24 23.41 9.55 -9.67
C ALA A 24 23.83 10.46 -8.50
N LYS A 25 24.16 9.91 -7.32
CA LYS A 25 24.63 10.71 -6.17
C LYS A 25 26.00 11.27 -6.47
N GLU A 26 26.87 10.44 -7.04
CA GLU A 26 28.22 10.85 -7.46
C GLU A 26 28.17 11.93 -8.53
N ALA A 27 27.29 11.83 -9.52
CA ALA A 27 27.10 12.87 -10.54
C ALA A 27 26.68 14.22 -9.92
N ILE A 28 25.74 14.24 -8.97
CA ILE A 28 25.34 15.46 -8.26
C ILE A 28 26.50 16.04 -7.43
N MET A 29 27.38 15.20 -6.88
CA MET A 29 28.55 15.69 -6.13
C MET A 29 29.57 16.38 -7.04
N LEU A 30 29.63 16.04 -8.33
CA LEU A 30 30.49 16.70 -9.30
C LEU A 30 29.96 18.09 -9.67
N ASP A 31 28.64 18.23 -9.86
CA ASP A 31 27.98 19.52 -10.02
C ASP A 31 26.57 19.52 -9.40
N ILE A 32 26.43 20.19 -8.27
CA ILE A 32 25.16 20.29 -7.55
C ILE A 32 24.13 21.18 -8.28
N ARG A 33 24.55 21.96 -9.27
CA ARG A 33 23.69 22.84 -10.07
C ARG A 33 23.18 22.17 -11.33
N ASP A 34 23.76 21.04 -11.74
CA ASP A 34 23.35 20.31 -12.93
C ASP A 34 21.95 19.69 -12.74
N GLY A 35 20.96 20.27 -13.46
CA GLY A 35 19.59 19.78 -13.41
C GLY A 35 19.44 18.37 -13.97
N ASN A 36 20.28 17.96 -14.91
CA ASN A 36 20.21 16.62 -15.50
C ASN A 36 20.64 15.54 -14.50
N SER A 37 21.69 15.79 -13.70
CA SER A 37 22.08 14.93 -12.58
C SER A 37 20.97 14.77 -11.55
N TRP A 38 20.29 15.86 -11.18
CA TRP A 38 19.11 15.80 -10.30
C TRP A 38 17.92 15.06 -10.93
N TYR A 39 17.71 15.21 -12.23
CA TYR A 39 16.67 14.47 -12.94
C TYR A 39 16.96 12.96 -12.98
N ASN A 40 18.20 12.57 -13.23
CA ASN A 40 18.64 11.17 -13.21
C ASN A 40 18.49 10.56 -11.81
N MET A 41 18.80 11.32 -10.76
CA MET A 41 18.52 10.93 -9.37
C MET A 41 17.02 10.70 -9.14
N GLY A 42 16.18 11.59 -9.65
CA GLY A 42 14.73 11.43 -9.58
C GLY A 42 14.26 10.15 -10.26
N ASN A 43 14.78 9.86 -11.46
CA ASN A 43 14.47 8.64 -12.20
C ASN A 43 14.95 7.38 -11.46
N ALA A 44 16.16 7.39 -10.90
CA ALA A 44 16.71 6.27 -10.15
C ALA A 44 15.84 5.95 -8.92
N TYR A 45 15.46 6.97 -8.13
CA TYR A 45 14.57 6.78 -7.00
C TYR A 45 13.15 6.38 -7.39
N LEU A 46 12.59 6.95 -8.47
CA LEU A 46 11.25 6.58 -8.94
C LEU A 46 11.23 5.14 -9.47
N THR A 47 12.31 4.71 -10.13
CA THR A 47 12.49 3.33 -10.59
C THR A 47 12.61 2.38 -9.40
N SER A 48 13.43 2.72 -8.40
CA SER A 48 13.54 1.98 -7.13
C SER A 48 12.20 1.82 -6.43
N PHE A 49 11.40 2.87 -6.39
CA PHE A 49 10.04 2.81 -5.88
C PHE A 49 9.18 1.75 -6.61
N PHE A 50 9.18 1.74 -7.95
CA PHE A 50 8.37 0.80 -8.72
C PHE A 50 8.91 -0.63 -8.72
N VAL A 51 10.22 -0.82 -8.87
CA VAL A 51 10.88 -2.14 -8.79
C VAL A 51 10.69 -2.75 -7.42
N GLY A 52 10.72 -1.93 -6.38
CA GLY A 52 10.38 -2.34 -5.02
C GLY A 52 8.92 -2.74 -4.85
N GLY A 53 8.02 -2.55 -5.82
CA GLY A 53 6.59 -2.88 -5.70
C GLY A 53 5.70 -1.71 -5.27
N ALA A 54 6.20 -0.48 -5.39
CA ALA A 54 5.46 0.77 -5.16
C ALA A 54 4.95 0.99 -3.72
N TRP A 55 5.67 0.48 -2.71
CA TRP A 55 5.35 0.66 -1.29
C TRP A 55 6.40 1.43 -0.47
N ASP A 56 7.63 1.60 -0.96
CA ASP A 56 8.63 2.42 -0.27
C ASP A 56 8.42 3.92 -0.53
N HIS A 57 7.62 4.54 0.32
CA HIS A 57 7.30 5.96 0.21
C HIS A 57 8.49 6.89 0.43
N THR A 58 9.59 6.42 1.02
CA THR A 58 10.81 7.23 1.16
C THR A 58 11.47 7.42 -0.20
N LYS A 59 11.55 6.37 -1.03
CA LYS A 59 12.06 6.44 -2.40
C LYS A 59 11.17 7.34 -3.28
N LEU A 60 9.85 7.24 -3.13
CA LEU A 60 8.92 8.15 -3.81
C LEU A 60 9.11 9.61 -3.37
N HIS A 61 9.34 9.87 -2.09
CA HIS A 61 9.60 11.22 -1.59
C HIS A 61 10.91 11.78 -2.16
N HIS A 62 11.98 10.97 -2.13
CA HIS A 62 13.28 11.36 -2.67
C HIS A 62 13.22 11.64 -4.17
N SER A 63 12.45 10.87 -4.96
CA SER A 63 12.31 11.14 -6.39
C SER A 63 11.64 12.48 -6.66
N VAL A 64 10.52 12.78 -5.98
CA VAL A 64 9.83 14.06 -6.09
C VAL A 64 10.71 15.24 -5.66
N LYS A 65 11.54 15.06 -4.63
CA LYS A 65 12.52 16.06 -4.19
C LYS A 65 13.65 16.28 -5.19
N ALA A 66 14.15 15.22 -5.81
CA ALA A 66 15.17 15.33 -6.83
C ALA A 66 14.65 16.08 -8.07
N TYR A 67 13.43 15.78 -8.53
CA TYR A 67 12.81 16.53 -9.62
C TYR A 67 12.56 18.01 -9.27
N GLN A 68 12.18 18.31 -8.02
CA GLN A 68 12.11 19.70 -7.53
C GLN A 68 13.44 20.44 -7.58
N ASN A 69 14.56 19.75 -7.43
CA ASN A 69 15.88 20.36 -7.59
C ASN A 69 16.27 20.48 -9.07
N ALA A 70 15.96 19.49 -9.89
CA ALA A 70 16.22 19.51 -11.33
C ALA A 70 15.56 20.71 -12.02
N GLU A 71 14.32 21.03 -11.66
CA GLU A 71 13.55 22.16 -12.22
C GLU A 71 14.15 23.54 -11.90
N LYS A 72 15.06 23.65 -10.92
CA LYS A 72 15.76 24.90 -10.64
C LYS A 72 16.79 25.26 -11.70
N ASP A 73 17.27 24.27 -12.45
CA ASP A 73 18.12 24.50 -13.61
C ASP A 73 17.27 24.84 -14.83
N LYS A 74 17.48 26.04 -15.37
CA LYS A 74 16.74 26.55 -16.52
C LYS A 74 16.90 25.67 -17.77
N THR A 75 17.99 24.91 -17.88
CA THR A 75 18.19 23.98 -19.01
C THR A 75 17.16 22.85 -19.01
N MET A 76 16.58 22.52 -17.86
CA MET A 76 15.61 21.45 -17.68
C MET A 76 14.16 21.85 -17.96
N ASN A 77 13.88 23.15 -18.12
CA ASN A 77 12.52 23.67 -18.29
C ASN A 77 11.80 23.13 -19.53
N LEU A 78 12.54 22.65 -20.53
CA LEU A 78 11.99 22.08 -21.76
C LEU A 78 12.02 20.55 -21.78
N ASN A 79 12.34 19.90 -20.66
CA ASN A 79 12.37 18.44 -20.58
C ASN A 79 10.96 17.90 -20.22
N PRO A 80 10.19 17.36 -21.19
CA PRO A 80 8.84 16.87 -20.92
C PRO A 80 8.82 15.65 -19.99
N ASP A 81 9.87 14.81 -20.03
CA ASP A 81 9.96 13.61 -19.21
C ASP A 81 10.16 13.93 -17.73
N LEU A 82 10.90 15.01 -17.42
CA LEU A 82 11.02 15.54 -16.07
C LEU A 82 9.63 15.84 -15.50
N TYR A 83 8.83 16.65 -16.19
CA TYR A 83 7.51 17.05 -15.70
C TYR A 83 6.53 15.87 -15.64
N TYR A 84 6.56 14.96 -16.62
CA TYR A 84 5.72 13.76 -16.60
C TYR A 84 6.03 12.85 -15.40
N ASN A 85 7.32 12.54 -15.19
CA ASN A 85 7.75 11.70 -14.08
C ASN A 85 7.48 12.37 -12.73
N TRP A 86 7.75 13.67 -12.64
CA TRP A 86 7.52 14.45 -11.43
C TRP A 86 6.04 14.52 -11.07
N ALA A 87 5.16 14.80 -12.05
CA ALA A 87 3.72 14.81 -11.85
C ALA A 87 3.20 13.44 -11.39
N THR A 88 3.71 12.36 -11.96
CA THR A 88 3.38 10.99 -11.55
C THR A 88 3.73 10.74 -10.08
N GLY A 89 4.94 11.11 -9.67
CA GLY A 89 5.39 10.97 -8.28
C GLY A 89 4.60 11.86 -7.30
N GLN A 90 4.34 13.11 -7.69
CA GLN A 90 3.54 14.04 -6.90
C GLN A 90 2.10 13.56 -6.70
N LEU A 91 1.44 13.08 -7.76
CA LEU A 91 0.05 12.63 -7.69
C LEU A 91 -0.10 11.46 -6.70
N ARG A 92 0.83 10.50 -6.75
CA ARG A 92 0.89 9.38 -5.78
C ARG A 92 1.10 9.86 -4.36
N SER A 93 2.05 10.80 -4.17
CA SER A 93 2.35 11.38 -2.85
C SER A 93 1.14 12.13 -2.26
N LYS A 94 0.45 12.91 -3.09
CA LYS A 94 -0.79 13.63 -2.72
C LYS A 94 -1.93 12.68 -2.39
N ARG A 95 -2.13 11.63 -3.19
CA ARG A 95 -3.15 10.60 -2.92
C ARG A 95 -2.93 9.93 -1.56
N LEU A 96 -1.68 9.56 -1.26
CA LEU A 96 -1.34 8.95 0.03
C LEU A 96 -1.55 9.93 1.20
N ALA A 97 -1.17 11.20 1.04
CA ALA A 97 -1.41 12.22 2.05
C ALA A 97 -2.92 12.44 2.30
N SER A 98 -3.72 12.43 1.24
CA SER A 98 -5.19 12.49 1.34
C SER A 98 -5.77 11.29 2.08
N PHE A 99 -5.26 10.08 1.82
CA PHE A 99 -5.68 8.88 2.54
C PHE A 99 -5.40 8.98 4.03
N VAL A 100 -4.17 9.31 4.42
CA VAL A 100 -3.78 9.48 5.82
C VAL A 100 -4.61 10.57 6.50
N SER A 101 -4.80 11.72 5.83
CA SER A 101 -5.64 12.81 6.34
C SER A 101 -7.09 12.39 6.57
N SER A 102 -7.64 11.54 5.68
CA SER A 102 -9.01 11.03 5.83
C SER A 102 -9.13 10.10 7.05
N LEU A 103 -8.10 9.30 7.33
CA LEU A 103 -8.08 8.36 8.45
C LEU A 103 -7.85 9.06 9.79
N SER A 104 -7.01 10.10 9.83
CA SER A 104 -6.72 10.83 11.08
C SER A 104 -7.94 11.49 11.68
N GLY A 105 -8.93 11.88 10.86
CA GLY A 105 -10.18 12.49 11.31
C GLY A 105 -11.17 11.52 11.98
N VAL A 106 -11.01 10.21 11.79
CA VAL A 106 -11.95 9.19 12.30
C VAL A 106 -11.83 9.09 13.82
N LYS A 107 -12.94 9.26 14.54
CA LYS A 107 -13.00 9.12 16.01
C LYS A 107 -13.58 7.75 16.37
N LEU A 108 -12.82 6.94 17.10
CA LEU A 108 -13.32 5.68 17.62
C LEU A 108 -14.30 5.97 18.77
N LYS A 109 -15.51 5.43 18.67
CA LYS A 109 -16.52 5.50 19.75
C LYS A 109 -16.29 4.45 20.84
N SER A 110 -15.52 3.41 20.54
CA SER A 110 -15.21 2.32 21.47
C SER A 110 -14.01 2.64 22.36
N SER A 111 -13.84 1.89 23.44
CA SER A 111 -12.67 1.93 24.32
C SER A 111 -11.36 1.40 23.71
N HIS A 112 -11.39 0.84 22.49
CA HIS A 112 -10.22 0.29 21.82
C HIS A 112 -9.12 1.34 21.62
N LYS A 113 -7.87 0.96 21.91
CA LYS A 113 -6.69 1.76 21.62
C LYS A 113 -6.41 1.73 20.11
N LYS A 114 -6.21 2.90 19.50
CA LYS A 114 -5.74 3.00 18.11
C LYS A 114 -4.32 2.45 18.00
N ALA A 115 -4.09 1.61 16.99
CA ALA A 115 -2.78 1.09 16.64
C ALA A 115 -2.58 1.08 15.12
N THR A 116 -1.32 0.93 14.72
CA THR A 116 -0.86 0.72 13.34
C THR A 116 -0.35 -0.70 13.21
N ILE A 117 -0.27 -1.23 11.98
CA ILE A 117 0.12 -2.62 11.80
C ILE A 117 1.57 -2.90 12.24
N SER A 118 2.42 -1.88 12.20
CA SER A 118 3.81 -1.92 12.68
C SER A 118 3.92 -2.24 14.18
N THR A 119 2.88 -1.98 14.97
CA THR A 119 2.87 -2.13 16.43
C THR A 119 2.14 -3.37 16.93
N LEU A 120 1.52 -4.16 16.06
CA LEU A 120 0.76 -5.35 16.44
C LEU A 120 1.67 -6.53 16.80
N SER A 121 1.22 -7.36 17.73
CA SER A 121 1.81 -8.67 18.02
C SER A 121 1.14 -9.75 17.18
N VAL A 122 1.88 -10.76 16.76
CA VAL A 122 1.32 -11.90 16.00
C VAL A 122 0.24 -12.59 16.85
N GLY A 123 -0.90 -12.90 16.23
CA GLY A 123 -2.08 -13.44 16.89
C GLY A 123 -3.15 -12.38 17.16
N LEU A 124 -3.99 -12.64 18.16
CA LEU A 124 -5.12 -11.78 18.53
C LEU A 124 -4.66 -10.57 19.37
N ASN A 125 -5.00 -9.36 18.92
CA ASN A 125 -4.69 -8.11 19.63
C ASN A 125 -5.95 -7.53 20.27
N LYS A 126 -6.30 -7.96 21.50
CA LYS A 126 -7.52 -7.53 22.21
C LYS A 126 -7.51 -6.03 22.53
N ALA A 127 -8.70 -5.42 22.62
CA ALA A 127 -8.87 -3.99 22.95
C ALA A 127 -8.06 -3.02 22.06
N VAL A 128 -7.66 -3.45 20.86
CA VAL A 128 -6.97 -2.65 19.86
C VAL A 128 -7.86 -2.48 18.62
N ALA A 129 -7.74 -1.33 17.95
CA ALA A 129 -8.36 -1.07 16.67
C ALA A 129 -7.35 -0.50 15.68
N VAL A 130 -7.37 -1.00 14.44
CA VAL A 130 -6.53 -0.51 13.33
C VAL A 130 -7.40 0.19 12.31
N LEU A 131 -6.99 1.40 11.95
CA LEU A 131 -7.64 2.18 10.90
C LEU A 131 -6.89 2.01 9.59
N GLY A 132 -7.61 1.82 8.50
CA GLY A 132 -7.01 1.66 7.19
C GLY A 132 -7.87 2.20 6.05
N LYS A 133 -7.23 2.50 4.93
CA LYS A 133 -7.87 2.85 3.66
C LYS A 133 -7.73 1.68 2.71
N VAL A 134 -8.82 1.29 2.07
CA VAL A 134 -8.81 0.25 1.03
C VAL A 134 -8.13 0.81 -0.21
N ILE A 135 -7.08 0.15 -0.67
CA ILE A 135 -6.28 0.58 -1.81
C ILE A 135 -6.77 -0.11 -3.08
N LEU A 136 -6.97 -1.42 -3.01
CA LEU A 136 -7.53 -2.23 -4.08
C LEU A 136 -8.10 -3.54 -3.54
N PHE A 137 -9.11 -4.05 -4.24
CA PHE A 137 -9.61 -5.42 -4.10
C PHE A 137 -8.79 -6.42 -4.94
N ILE A 138 -8.31 -7.49 -4.31
CA ILE A 138 -7.51 -8.55 -4.96
C ILE A 138 -8.46 -9.66 -5.40
N ARG A 139 -8.68 -9.74 -6.71
CA ARG A 139 -9.54 -10.76 -7.33
C ARG A 139 -8.87 -12.13 -7.36
N HIS A 140 -9.65 -13.15 -7.06
CA HIS A 140 -9.30 -14.57 -7.21
C HIS A 140 -10.59 -15.38 -7.41
N ASP A 141 -10.46 -16.64 -7.79
CA ASP A 141 -11.60 -17.47 -8.19
C ASP A 141 -12.42 -18.01 -7.01
N ASN A 142 -11.88 -17.97 -5.77
CA ASN A 142 -12.64 -18.47 -4.63
C ASN A 142 -13.62 -17.41 -4.10
N VAL A 143 -14.77 -17.88 -3.64
CA VAL A 143 -15.83 -17.02 -3.08
C VAL A 143 -15.39 -16.37 -1.76
N ALA A 144 -14.55 -17.05 -0.98
CA ALA A 144 -14.02 -16.57 0.29
C ALA A 144 -12.60 -17.12 0.55
N PRO A 145 -11.76 -16.39 1.31
CA PRO A 145 -12.01 -15.04 1.81
C PRO A 145 -11.88 -13.98 0.71
N LEU A 146 -12.42 -12.79 0.96
CA LEU A 146 -12.14 -11.60 0.15
C LEU A 146 -10.79 -11.01 0.58
N TYR A 147 -9.95 -10.66 -0.38
CA TYR A 147 -8.63 -10.07 -0.11
C TYR A 147 -8.58 -8.61 -0.53
N TYR A 148 -8.10 -7.75 0.35
CA TYR A 148 -7.92 -6.32 0.09
C TYR A 148 -6.51 -5.88 0.47
N LEU A 149 -5.93 -5.00 -0.33
CA LEU A 149 -4.73 -4.26 0.09
C LEU A 149 -5.18 -3.03 0.89
N ILE A 150 -4.69 -2.91 2.12
CA ILE A 150 -5.00 -1.81 3.03
C ILE A 150 -3.74 -0.98 3.29
N CYS A 151 -3.91 0.34 3.41
CA CYS A 151 -2.90 1.27 3.90
C CYS A 151 -3.34 1.85 5.23
N ASP A 152 -2.50 1.78 6.28
CA ASP A 152 -2.79 2.37 7.59
C ASP A 152 -2.35 3.85 7.71
N LEU A 153 -2.48 4.39 8.92
CA LEU A 153 -2.10 5.77 9.28
C LEU A 153 -0.60 6.07 9.11
N GLU A 154 0.25 5.05 9.25
CA GLU A 154 1.71 5.15 9.09
C GLU A 154 2.15 4.88 7.65
N ARG A 155 1.20 4.76 6.72
CA ARG A 155 1.46 4.42 5.31
C ARG A 155 2.06 3.02 5.15
N SER A 156 1.80 2.13 6.11
CA SER A 156 2.16 0.72 6.02
C SER A 156 1.07 -0.05 5.28
N TYR A 157 1.48 -0.94 4.38
CA TYR A 157 0.58 -1.80 3.62
C TYR A 157 0.44 -3.19 4.23
N PHE A 158 -0.76 -3.75 4.12
CA PHE A 158 -1.04 -5.12 4.53
C PHE A 158 -2.24 -5.72 3.82
N ILE A 159 -2.32 -7.05 3.84
CA ILE A 159 -3.44 -7.80 3.26
C ILE A 159 -4.51 -8.01 4.32
N LEU A 160 -5.71 -7.50 4.05
CA LEU A 160 -6.90 -7.83 4.82
C LEU A 160 -7.59 -9.03 4.18
N SER A 161 -7.78 -10.09 4.97
CA SER A 161 -8.56 -11.27 4.57
C SER A 161 -9.89 -11.24 5.30
N VAL A 162 -10.99 -11.06 4.57
CA VAL A 162 -12.34 -10.92 5.14
C VAL A 162 -13.17 -12.16 4.82
N TYR A 163 -13.66 -12.80 5.86
CA TYR A 163 -14.67 -13.84 5.78
C TYR A 163 -16.04 -13.26 6.15
N GLY A 164 -17.12 -13.91 5.71
CA GLY A 164 -18.48 -13.54 6.14
C GLY A 164 -19.07 -12.27 5.51
N LEU A 165 -18.41 -11.66 4.52
CA LEU A 165 -18.96 -10.54 3.74
C LEU A 165 -19.01 -10.87 2.24
N HIS A 166 -19.97 -10.26 1.53
CA HIS A 166 -20.04 -10.24 0.07
C HIS A 166 -19.09 -9.21 -0.54
N ASN A 167 -18.70 -9.40 -1.80
CA ASN A 167 -17.65 -8.61 -2.46
C ASN A 167 -18.04 -7.15 -2.75
N ASP A 168 -19.33 -6.80 -2.65
CA ASP A 168 -19.88 -5.46 -2.79
C ASP A 168 -19.88 -4.65 -1.49
N ALA A 169 -19.56 -5.30 -0.36
CA ALA A 169 -19.57 -4.70 0.97
C ALA A 169 -18.46 -3.66 1.21
N ILE A 170 -17.31 -3.82 0.54
CA ILE A 170 -16.11 -3.00 0.73
C ILE A 170 -15.56 -2.62 -0.65
N LYS A 171 -15.32 -1.33 -0.87
CA LYS A 171 -14.89 -0.76 -2.15
C LYS A 171 -13.54 -0.05 -2.05
N ASP A 172 -12.90 0.15 -3.19
CA ASP A 172 -11.67 0.93 -3.29
C ASP A 172 -11.88 2.34 -2.75
N GLY A 173 -10.96 2.78 -1.88
CA GLY A 173 -11.04 4.06 -1.19
C GLY A 173 -11.95 4.06 0.03
N ASP A 174 -12.62 2.97 0.42
CA ASP A 174 -13.34 2.92 1.68
C ASP A 174 -12.40 3.01 2.88
N GLN A 175 -12.90 3.57 3.97
CA GLN A 175 -12.23 3.52 5.27
C GLN A 175 -12.68 2.28 6.01
N VAL A 176 -11.74 1.54 6.59
CA VAL A 176 -12.02 0.40 7.43
C VAL A 176 -11.49 0.62 8.85
N VAL A 177 -12.25 0.18 9.84
CA VAL A 177 -11.80 0.06 11.22
C VAL A 177 -11.86 -1.42 11.58
N LEU A 178 -10.72 -1.99 11.95
CA LEU A 178 -10.57 -3.40 12.28
C LEU A 178 -10.42 -3.54 13.79
N PHE A 179 -11.40 -4.16 14.45
CA PHE A 179 -11.40 -4.39 15.88
C PHE A 179 -10.77 -5.74 16.22
N GLU A 180 -10.02 -5.73 17.32
CA GLU A 180 -9.33 -6.90 17.85
C GLU A 180 -8.58 -7.70 16.77
N PRO A 181 -7.70 -7.06 15.99
CA PRO A 181 -7.18 -7.65 14.77
C PRO A 181 -6.38 -8.91 15.07
N TYR A 182 -6.67 -9.98 14.32
CA TYR A 182 -5.83 -11.17 14.28
C TYR A 182 -4.71 -10.96 13.26
N TYR A 183 -3.54 -10.55 13.73
CA TYR A 183 -2.38 -10.24 12.90
C TYR A 183 -1.54 -11.49 12.62
N ARG A 184 -1.06 -11.63 11.37
CA ARG A 184 -0.18 -12.70 10.93
C ARG A 184 0.89 -12.14 10.00
N ILE A 185 2.05 -12.78 10.02
CA ILE A 185 3.03 -12.69 8.94
C ILE A 185 2.85 -13.97 8.13
N LEU A 186 2.43 -13.84 6.88
CA LEU A 186 2.34 -14.96 5.96
C LEU A 186 3.68 -15.10 5.27
N ASP A 187 4.22 -16.30 5.35
CA ASP A 187 5.52 -16.67 4.80
C ASP A 187 5.32 -17.93 3.95
N ALA A 188 5.56 -17.82 2.66
CA ALA A 188 5.30 -18.88 1.70
C ALA A 188 6.35 -18.89 0.59
N SER A 189 6.76 -20.09 0.19
CA SER A 189 7.64 -20.29 -0.97
C SER A 189 6.86 -20.98 -2.08
N CYS A 190 6.93 -20.45 -3.30
CA CYS A 190 6.30 -21.04 -4.48
C CYS A 190 7.14 -20.75 -5.72
N LYS A 191 7.42 -21.78 -6.53
CA LYS A 191 8.17 -21.68 -7.80
C LYS A 191 9.46 -20.86 -7.66
N ASP A 192 10.31 -21.27 -6.70
CA ASP A 192 11.61 -20.65 -6.37
C ASP A 192 11.55 -19.18 -5.92
N LYS A 193 10.36 -18.67 -5.61
CA LYS A 193 10.16 -17.34 -5.03
C LYS A 193 9.69 -17.46 -3.59
N HIS A 194 10.28 -16.64 -2.73
CA HIS A 194 9.88 -16.50 -1.34
C HIS A 194 9.02 -15.24 -1.20
N TYR A 195 7.88 -15.38 -0.53
CA TYR A 195 6.91 -14.32 -0.31
C TYR A 195 6.68 -14.18 1.19
N GLN A 196 6.93 -13.00 1.71
CA GLN A 196 6.61 -12.66 3.08
C GLN A 196 5.80 -11.37 3.13
N PHE A 197 4.63 -11.39 3.76
CA PHE A 197 3.78 -10.21 3.87
C PHE A 197 2.91 -10.22 5.12
N LYS A 198 2.53 -9.02 5.54
CA LYS A 198 1.69 -8.76 6.72
C LYS A 198 0.21 -8.94 6.38
N SER A 199 -0.55 -9.58 7.27
CA SER A 199 -1.99 -9.78 7.07
C SER A 199 -2.80 -9.64 8.36
N ILE A 200 -4.01 -9.10 8.24
CA ILE A 200 -5.04 -9.16 9.28
C ILE A 200 -6.20 -10.00 8.75
N ARG A 201 -6.68 -10.94 9.58
CA ARG A 201 -7.86 -11.76 9.31
C ARG A 201 -9.08 -11.24 10.08
N VAL A 202 -10.19 -11.09 9.38
CA VAL A 202 -11.52 -10.76 9.93
C VAL A 202 -12.45 -11.93 9.64
N ASP A 203 -12.98 -12.53 10.70
CA ASP A 203 -13.87 -13.68 10.59
C ASP A 203 -15.35 -13.27 10.64
N PHE A 204 -15.66 -12.18 11.35
CA PHE A 204 -17.03 -11.76 11.62
C PHE A 204 -17.27 -10.27 11.27
N PRO A 205 -18.47 -9.90 10.77
CA PRO A 205 -18.82 -8.52 10.42
C PRO A 205 -18.67 -7.52 11.58
N GLU A 206 -18.84 -7.97 12.82
CA GLU A 206 -18.73 -7.13 14.02
C GLU A 206 -17.29 -6.65 14.27
N GLN A 207 -16.30 -7.32 13.68
CA GLN A 207 -14.89 -6.94 13.79
C GLN A 207 -14.49 -5.83 12.81
N ILE A 208 -15.39 -5.40 11.92
CA ILE A 208 -15.09 -4.40 10.90
C ILE A 208 -16.16 -3.31 10.82
N LEU A 209 -15.73 -2.06 10.75
CA LEU A 209 -16.57 -0.96 10.27
C LEU A 209 -16.08 -0.54 8.89
N VAL A 210 -17.02 -0.25 8.00
CA VAL A 210 -16.77 0.33 6.68
C VAL A 210 -17.37 1.73 6.66
N ASN A 211 -16.54 2.75 6.41
CA ASN A 211 -16.92 4.15 6.47
C ASN A 211 -17.66 4.51 7.78
N GLU A 212 -17.08 4.07 8.91
CA GLU A 212 -17.59 4.28 10.27
C GLU A 212 -18.95 3.62 10.59
N ARG A 213 -19.40 2.68 9.74
CA ARG A 213 -20.67 1.95 9.91
C ARG A 213 -20.45 0.44 9.89
N VAL A 214 -21.30 -0.29 10.62
CA VAL A 214 -21.33 -1.75 10.56
C VAL A 214 -21.79 -2.18 9.15
N PRO A 215 -21.21 -3.23 8.54
CA PRO A 215 -21.70 -3.78 7.29
C PRO A 215 -23.20 -4.06 7.33
N ALA A 216 -23.92 -3.69 6.27
CA ALA A 216 -25.36 -3.88 6.20
C ALA A 216 -25.73 -5.38 6.19
N PRO A 217 -26.89 -5.79 6.72
CA PRO A 217 -27.26 -7.21 6.82
C PRO A 217 -27.26 -7.98 5.49
N HIS A 218 -27.57 -7.32 4.38
CA HIS A 218 -27.54 -7.93 3.04
C HIS A 218 -26.11 -8.17 2.50
N HIS A 219 -25.11 -7.47 3.05
CA HIS A 219 -23.70 -7.70 2.75
C HIS A 219 -23.10 -8.84 3.60
N VAL A 220 -23.79 -9.32 4.63
CA VAL A 220 -23.29 -10.40 5.49
C VAL A 220 -23.60 -11.75 4.86
N ALA A 221 -22.54 -12.49 4.52
CA ALA A 221 -22.66 -13.85 4.01
C ALA A 221 -23.05 -14.79 5.16
N ARG A 222 -24.21 -15.43 5.03
CA ARG A 222 -24.68 -16.45 5.99
C ARG A 222 -24.13 -17.81 5.58
N ALA A 223 -23.38 -18.46 6.47
CA ALA A 223 -23.10 -19.88 6.32
C ALA A 223 -24.42 -20.65 6.53
N SER A 224 -24.89 -21.35 5.50
CA SER A 224 -26.00 -22.29 5.60
C SER A 224 -25.43 -23.70 5.77
N ILE A 225 -25.53 -24.24 6.98
CA ILE A 225 -25.17 -25.63 7.26
C ILE A 225 -26.32 -26.50 6.74
N HIS A 226 -26.12 -27.14 5.59
CA HIS A 226 -27.04 -28.14 5.08
C HIS A 226 -26.72 -29.47 5.75
N ALA A 227 -27.40 -29.79 6.85
CA ALA A 227 -27.34 -31.11 7.44
C ALA A 227 -27.96 -32.13 6.48
N HIS A 228 -27.13 -32.90 5.77
CA HIS A 228 -27.60 -34.10 5.07
C HIS A 228 -27.84 -35.19 6.12
N ASN A 229 -29.06 -35.25 6.65
CA ASN A 229 -29.52 -36.45 7.34
C ASN A 229 -29.68 -37.54 6.27
N LYS A 230 -28.73 -38.49 6.23
CA LYS A 230 -28.94 -39.77 5.55
C LYS A 230 -30.02 -40.52 6.35
N SER A 231 -31.20 -40.64 5.75
CA SER A 231 -32.26 -41.58 6.15
C SER A 231 -31.82 -43.02 5.92
#